data_AF-A0AAW3YWD4-F1
#
_entry.id   AF-A0AAW3YWD4-F1
#
_cell.length_a   1.000
_cell.length_b   1.000
_cell.length_c   1.000
_cell.angle_alpha   90.00
_cell.angle_beta   90.00
_cell.angle_gamma   90.00
#
_symmetry.space_group_name_H-M   'P 1'
#
loop_
_entity.id
_entity.type
_entity.pdbx_description
1 polymer ?
#
loop_
_entity_poly.entity_id
_entity_poly.type
_entity_poly.pdbx_seq_one_letter_code
_entity_poly.pdbx_strand_id
1 'polypeptide(L)'
;MPATPKALQYIKSDIQPQKFAYFIPHLDEYDWYSSNHKHNVPKEGLIIIRPVCNGSDKYANKYRDAFLDFDYLITNEKNIDSLSNITGKIVPEAPLITQEFREFLVSFSRKIETPVLYYSMSSWGGTLDYELSFLYQPEERLFSSPTHFEPVDPDKHENALIEGLAGIGITTLGYFAPHERSFEWDRYRLVG
;
A
#
# COMPACT_ATOMS: atom_id res chain seq x y z
N MET A 1 -2.69 4.79 4.26
CA MET A 1 -2.92 6.26 4.22
C MET A 1 -3.22 6.77 5.62
N PRO A 2 -2.82 8.00 5.99
CA PRO A 2 -3.19 8.60 7.27
C PRO A 2 -4.72 8.61 7.48
N ALA A 3 -5.18 8.35 8.69
CA ALA A 3 -6.59 8.21 9.01
C ALA A 3 -7.28 9.57 9.25
N THR A 4 -7.18 10.48 8.29
CA THR A 4 -7.84 11.79 8.37
C THR A 4 -9.37 11.64 8.41
N PRO A 5 -10.12 12.63 8.94
CA PRO A 5 -11.58 12.57 8.98
C PRO A 5 -12.22 12.33 7.60
N LYS A 6 -11.68 12.94 6.54
CA LYS A 6 -12.16 12.73 5.16
C LYS A 6 -11.90 11.31 4.66
N ALA A 7 -10.71 10.76 4.94
CA ALA A 7 -10.38 9.38 4.57
C ALA A 7 -11.29 8.38 5.30
N LEU A 8 -11.48 8.55 6.61
CA LEU A 8 -12.38 7.71 7.41
C LEU A 8 -13.84 7.80 6.92
N GLN A 9 -14.33 9.01 6.64
CA GLN A 9 -15.69 9.21 6.13
C GLN A 9 -15.88 8.51 4.79
N TYR A 10 -14.93 8.64 3.86
CA TYR A 10 -14.99 7.98 2.56
C TYR A 10 -15.08 6.45 2.73
N ILE A 11 -14.16 5.86 3.50
CA ILE A 11 -14.09 4.41 3.68
C ILE A 11 -15.35 3.86 4.37
N LYS A 12 -15.91 4.58 5.34
CA LYS A 12 -17.16 4.18 6.01
C LYS A 12 -18.40 4.33 5.13
N SER A 13 -18.34 5.13 4.07
CA SER A 13 -19.48 5.39 3.18
C SER A 13 -19.69 4.32 2.10
N ASP A 14 -18.69 3.48 1.84
CA ASP A 14 -18.76 2.38 0.87
C ASP A 14 -18.49 1.03 1.55
N ILE A 15 -19.48 0.14 1.47
CA ILE A 15 -19.49 -1.16 2.13
C ILE A 15 -18.36 -2.08 1.66
N GLN A 16 -17.87 -1.94 0.42
CA GLN A 16 -16.82 -2.83 -0.09
C GLN A 16 -15.44 -2.48 0.45
N PRO A 17 -14.88 -1.27 0.27
CA PRO A 17 -13.59 -0.92 0.87
C PRO A 17 -13.63 -1.05 2.40
N GLN A 18 -14.78 -0.77 3.04
CA GLN A 18 -14.94 -0.96 4.49
C GLN A 18 -14.67 -2.41 4.95
N LYS A 19 -15.15 -3.42 4.23
CA LYS A 19 -14.94 -4.85 4.60
C LYS A 19 -13.47 -5.25 4.65
N PHE A 20 -12.64 -4.54 3.89
CA PHE A 20 -11.20 -4.79 3.76
C PHE A 20 -10.36 -3.73 4.47
N ALA A 21 -11.00 -2.79 5.19
CA ALA A 21 -10.32 -1.69 5.86
C ALA A 21 -9.99 -2.02 7.32
N TYR A 22 -8.81 -1.56 7.72
CA TYR A 22 -8.27 -1.66 9.07
C TYR A 22 -7.83 -0.27 9.51
N PHE A 23 -8.06 0.04 10.79
CA PHE A 23 -7.63 1.28 11.42
C PHE A 23 -6.67 0.97 12.56
N ILE A 24 -5.42 1.42 12.41
CA ILE A 24 -4.36 1.31 13.40
C ILE A 24 -4.19 2.70 14.03
N PRO A 25 -4.74 2.96 15.22
CA PRO A 25 -4.59 4.27 15.86
C PRO A 25 -3.15 4.51 16.35
N HIS A 26 -2.50 3.47 16.85
CA HIS A 26 -1.12 3.46 17.34
C HIS A 26 -0.62 2.00 17.44
N LEU A 27 0.67 1.81 17.68
CA LEU A 27 1.31 0.50 17.88
C LEU A 27 2.01 0.38 19.24
N ASP A 28 1.60 1.20 20.21
CA ASP A 28 2.22 1.26 21.55
C ASP A 28 2.16 -0.09 22.31
N GLU A 29 1.09 -0.87 22.09
CA GLU A 29 0.89 -2.19 22.69
C GLU A 29 1.31 -3.35 21.77
N TYR A 30 1.91 -3.06 20.62
CA TYR A 30 2.37 -4.10 19.71
C TYR A 30 3.63 -4.78 20.26
N ASP A 31 3.64 -6.11 20.28
CA ASP A 31 4.77 -6.89 20.79
C ASP A 31 5.88 -6.97 19.73
N TRP A 32 6.81 -6.00 19.79
CA TRP A 32 7.91 -5.92 18.86
C TRP A 32 8.98 -6.97 19.17
N TYR A 33 9.29 -7.80 18.18
CA TYR A 33 10.40 -8.76 18.28
C TYR A 33 11.76 -8.09 18.62
N SER A 34 11.98 -6.85 18.16
CA SER A 34 13.20 -6.08 18.44
C SER A 34 12.90 -4.58 18.51
N SER A 35 13.66 -3.83 19.31
CA SER A 35 13.56 -2.37 19.38
C SER A 35 13.80 -1.70 18.03
N ASN A 36 14.65 -2.30 17.18
CA ASN A 36 15.00 -1.76 15.86
C ASN A 36 13.87 -1.93 14.83
N HIS A 37 12.85 -2.74 15.14
CA HIS A 37 11.67 -2.93 14.29
C HIS A 37 10.55 -1.93 14.60
N LYS A 38 10.64 -1.22 15.73
CA LYS A 38 9.67 -0.23 16.14
C LYS A 38 9.63 0.90 15.12
N HIS A 39 8.42 1.29 14.75
CA HIS A 39 8.15 2.43 13.89
C HIS A 39 6.96 3.21 14.42
N ASN A 40 6.86 4.46 14.00
CA ASN A 40 5.73 5.31 14.36
C ASN A 40 4.50 4.99 13.50
N VAL A 41 3.39 5.56 13.92
CA VAL A 41 2.16 5.72 13.15
C VAL A 41 1.87 7.23 13.08
N PRO A 42 1.27 7.76 12.01
CA PRO A 42 0.81 9.14 11.98
C PRO A 42 -0.12 9.45 13.16
N LYS A 43 -0.17 10.71 13.61
CA LYS A 43 -0.96 11.11 14.80
C LYS A 43 -2.45 10.79 14.64
N GLU A 44 -2.95 10.89 13.43
CA GLU A 44 -4.33 10.59 13.08
C GLU A 44 -4.62 9.08 13.10
N GLY A 45 -3.58 8.25 13.16
CA GLY A 45 -3.64 6.81 12.91
C GLY A 45 -3.44 6.49 11.43
N LEU A 46 -3.54 5.20 11.10
CA LEU A 46 -3.35 4.67 9.76
C LEU A 46 -4.57 3.86 9.32
N ILE A 47 -5.08 4.15 8.12
CA ILE A 47 -6.01 3.27 7.40
C ILE A 47 -5.21 2.41 6.43
N ILE A 48 -5.44 1.10 6.49
CA ILE A 48 -4.93 0.10 5.56
C ILE A 48 -6.12 -0.62 4.94
N ILE A 49 -6.13 -0.75 3.61
CA ILE A 49 -7.09 -1.61 2.90
C ILE A 49 -6.32 -2.82 2.40
N ARG A 50 -6.73 -4.03 2.80
CA ARG A 50 -6.06 -5.26 2.38
C ARG A 50 -6.95 -6.51 2.48
N PRO A 51 -6.68 -7.54 1.67
CA PRO A 51 -5.84 -7.48 0.48
C PRO A 51 -6.57 -6.77 -0.68
N VAL A 52 -5.80 -6.11 -1.55
CA VAL A 52 -6.31 -5.48 -2.79
C VAL A 52 -5.50 -6.03 -3.96
N CYS A 53 -6.16 -6.58 -4.97
CA CYS A 53 -5.48 -7.15 -6.15
C CYS A 53 -6.39 -7.11 -7.39
N ASN A 54 -5.82 -7.39 -8.56
CA ASN A 54 -6.59 -7.62 -9.78
C ASN A 54 -7.19 -9.03 -9.75
N GLY A 55 -8.52 -9.16 -9.90
CA GLY A 55 -9.19 -10.47 -9.92
C GLY A 55 -8.74 -11.42 -11.03
N SER A 56 -8.12 -10.89 -12.09
CA SER A 56 -7.51 -11.68 -13.17
C SER A 56 -6.09 -12.18 -12.88
N ASP A 57 -5.48 -11.76 -11.78
CA ASP A 57 -4.17 -12.25 -11.38
C ASP A 57 -4.27 -13.72 -10.92
N LYS A 58 -3.59 -14.61 -11.65
CA LYS A 58 -3.50 -16.05 -11.37
C LYS A 58 -2.97 -16.36 -9.96
N TYR A 59 -2.32 -15.41 -9.30
CA TYR A 59 -1.81 -15.56 -7.95
C TYR A 59 -2.71 -14.93 -6.87
N ALA A 60 -3.73 -14.14 -7.23
CA ALA A 60 -4.69 -13.55 -6.28
C ALA A 60 -5.36 -14.63 -5.40
N ASN A 61 -5.65 -15.79 -6.01
CA ASN A 61 -6.29 -16.93 -5.33
C ASN A 61 -5.32 -17.89 -4.64
N LYS A 62 -4.00 -17.66 -4.67
CA LYS A 62 -3.02 -18.62 -4.13
C LYS A 62 -3.20 -18.89 -2.63
N TYR A 63 -3.85 -17.96 -1.91
CA TYR A 63 -4.01 -18.04 -0.46
C TYR A 63 -5.46 -18.11 0.02
N ARG A 64 -6.45 -18.15 -0.89
CA ARG A 64 -7.89 -18.28 -0.61
C ARG A 64 -8.51 -17.21 0.31
N ASP A 65 -7.81 -16.12 0.57
CA ASP A 65 -8.37 -14.99 1.30
C ASP A 65 -9.30 -14.18 0.39
N ALA A 66 -10.41 -13.68 0.94
CA ALA A 66 -11.23 -12.69 0.25
C ALA A 66 -10.39 -11.44 -0.01
N PHE A 67 -10.56 -10.81 -1.16
CA PHE A 67 -9.83 -9.60 -1.57
C PHE A 67 -10.76 -8.55 -2.17
N LEU A 68 -10.29 -7.31 -2.17
CA LEU A 68 -10.91 -6.19 -2.87
C LEU A 68 -10.34 -6.11 -4.29
N ASP A 69 -11.20 -6.27 -5.29
CA ASP A 69 -10.79 -6.19 -6.69
C ASP A 69 -10.57 -4.72 -7.11
N PHE A 70 -9.51 -4.47 -7.90
CA PHE A 70 -9.27 -3.18 -8.52
C PHE A 70 -10.46 -2.74 -9.38
N ASP A 71 -11.06 -3.66 -10.13
CA ASP A 71 -12.14 -3.32 -11.07
C ASP A 71 -13.37 -2.77 -10.33
N TYR A 72 -13.62 -3.24 -9.10
CA TYR A 72 -14.67 -2.69 -8.25
C TYR A 72 -14.39 -1.22 -7.88
N LEU A 73 -13.16 -0.93 -7.47
CA LEU A 73 -12.74 0.42 -7.08
C LEU A 73 -12.80 1.40 -8.25
N ILE A 74 -12.38 0.96 -9.44
CA ILE A 74 -12.40 1.77 -10.67
C ILE A 74 -13.83 2.08 -11.11
N THR A 75 -14.69 1.06 -11.23
CA THR A 75 -16.02 1.18 -11.83
C THR A 75 -16.95 2.13 -11.05
N ASN A 76 -16.71 2.29 -9.75
CA ASN A 76 -17.51 3.16 -8.91
C ASN A 76 -17.11 4.64 -8.96
N GLU A 77 -15.97 5.00 -9.58
CA GLU A 77 -15.58 6.40 -9.71
C GLU A 77 -15.93 7.04 -11.04
N LYS A 78 -16.49 8.26 -10.94
CA LYS A 78 -16.99 9.01 -12.10
C LYS A 78 -15.95 9.94 -12.72
N ASN A 79 -14.87 10.24 -11.98
CA ASN A 79 -13.81 11.14 -12.41
C ASN A 79 -12.47 10.43 -12.18
N ILE A 80 -11.90 9.92 -13.26
CA ILE A 80 -10.55 9.37 -13.31
C ILE A 80 -9.65 10.48 -13.86
N ASP A 81 -8.70 10.94 -13.05
CA ASP A 81 -7.72 11.93 -13.48
C ASP A 81 -6.71 11.25 -14.41
N SER A 82 -6.40 11.86 -15.55
CA SER A 82 -5.40 11.30 -16.45
C SER A 82 -4.01 11.35 -15.82
N LEU A 83 -3.33 10.22 -15.76
CA LEU A 83 -1.96 10.14 -15.32
C LEU A 83 -1.00 10.66 -16.41
N SER A 84 0.04 11.36 -15.98
CA SER A 84 1.24 11.55 -16.80
C SER A 84 2.05 10.25 -16.84
N ASN A 85 3.03 10.17 -17.74
CA ASN A 85 3.95 9.03 -17.77
C ASN A 85 4.64 8.86 -16.41
N ILE A 86 4.60 7.65 -15.87
CA ILE A 86 5.27 7.31 -14.62
C ILE A 86 6.77 7.50 -14.75
N THR A 87 7.38 8.13 -13.76
CA THR A 87 8.84 8.19 -13.64
C THR A 87 9.26 7.13 -12.64
N GLY A 88 9.93 6.08 -13.12
CA GLY A 88 10.31 4.91 -12.32
C GLY A 88 10.30 3.64 -13.15
N LYS A 89 10.75 2.53 -12.56
CA LYS A 89 10.85 1.23 -13.22
C LYS A 89 9.85 0.25 -12.61
N ILE A 90 8.91 -0.23 -13.43
CA ILE A 90 8.13 -1.43 -13.11
C ILE A 90 8.87 -2.62 -13.71
N VAL A 91 9.24 -3.58 -12.89
CA VAL A 91 9.95 -4.79 -13.33
C VAL A 91 8.97 -5.80 -13.96
N PRO A 92 9.40 -6.61 -14.94
CA PRO A 92 8.52 -7.58 -15.63
C PRO A 92 7.83 -8.60 -14.72
N GLU A 93 8.42 -8.90 -13.57
CA GLU A 93 7.94 -9.87 -12.59
C GLU A 93 6.79 -9.33 -11.74
N ALA A 94 6.62 -8.02 -11.70
CA ALA A 94 5.54 -7.40 -10.95
C ALA A 94 4.16 -7.72 -11.56
N PRO A 95 3.12 -7.89 -10.74
CA PRO A 95 1.77 -8.06 -11.24
C PRO A 95 1.33 -6.83 -12.03
N LEU A 96 0.41 -7.03 -12.96
CA LEU A 96 -0.15 -5.93 -13.75
C LEU A 96 -0.94 -4.99 -12.83
N ILE A 97 -0.39 -3.81 -12.61
CA ILE A 97 -1.07 -2.67 -11.97
C ILE A 97 -1.55 -1.79 -13.11
N THR A 98 -2.86 -1.85 -13.39
CA THR A 98 -3.46 -1.20 -14.57
C THR A 98 -3.36 0.32 -14.46
N GLN A 99 -3.34 0.99 -15.62
CA GLN A 99 -3.33 2.46 -15.64
C GLN A 99 -4.55 3.02 -14.94
N GLU A 100 -5.72 2.46 -15.22
CA GLU A 100 -7.02 2.85 -14.68
C GLU A 100 -7.05 2.76 -13.15
N PHE A 101 -6.44 1.72 -12.56
CA PHE A 101 -6.34 1.61 -11.11
C PHE A 101 -5.45 2.71 -10.50
N ARG A 102 -4.32 3.01 -11.13
CA ARG A 102 -3.43 4.08 -10.66
C ARG A 102 -4.09 5.45 -10.78
N GLU A 103 -4.80 5.69 -11.88
CA GLU A 103 -5.56 6.93 -12.07
C GLU A 103 -6.67 7.07 -11.03
N PHE A 104 -7.37 5.97 -10.69
CA PHE A 104 -8.28 5.92 -9.54
C PHE A 104 -7.57 6.34 -8.24
N LEU A 105 -6.37 5.82 -7.96
CA LEU A 105 -5.64 6.15 -6.73
C LEU A 105 -5.23 7.63 -6.65
N VAL A 106 -4.90 8.26 -7.79
CA VAL A 106 -4.69 9.71 -7.89
C VAL A 106 -5.95 10.47 -7.49
N SER A 107 -7.07 10.16 -8.17
CA SER A 107 -8.35 10.82 -7.90
C SER A 107 -8.83 10.57 -6.48
N PHE A 108 -8.59 9.37 -5.96
CA PHE A 108 -8.89 9.01 -4.58
C PHE A 108 -8.09 9.88 -3.61
N SER A 109 -6.76 9.94 -3.75
CA SER A 109 -5.89 10.77 -2.90
C SER A 109 -6.30 12.25 -2.90
N ARG A 110 -6.66 12.80 -4.06
CA ARG A 110 -7.17 14.17 -4.20
C ARG A 110 -8.52 14.34 -3.49
N LYS A 111 -9.45 13.41 -3.68
CA LYS A 111 -10.80 13.44 -3.09
C LYS A 111 -10.76 13.42 -1.56
N ILE A 112 -9.89 12.61 -0.97
CA ILE A 112 -9.72 12.53 0.49
C ILE A 112 -8.69 13.55 1.01
N GLU A 113 -8.07 14.35 0.13
CA GLU A 113 -7.04 15.33 0.44
C GLU A 113 -5.92 14.76 1.33
N THR A 114 -5.52 13.52 1.06
CA THR A 114 -4.62 12.75 1.91
C THR A 114 -3.72 11.88 1.03
N PRO A 115 -2.42 11.76 1.36
CA PRO A 115 -1.52 10.83 0.70
C PRO A 115 -2.02 9.38 0.71
N VAL A 116 -1.98 8.75 -0.46
CA VAL A 116 -2.29 7.32 -0.60
C VAL A 116 -1.02 6.59 -1.03
N LEU A 117 -0.75 5.45 -0.40
CA LEU A 117 0.35 4.55 -0.75
C LEU A 117 -0.27 3.22 -1.17
N TYR A 118 0.02 2.78 -2.38
CA TYR A 118 -0.18 1.40 -2.82
C TYR A 118 1.17 0.68 -2.81
N TYR A 119 1.26 -0.41 -2.07
CA TYR A 119 2.48 -1.19 -1.90
C TYR A 119 2.25 -2.63 -2.36
N SER A 120 3.19 -3.15 -3.14
CA SER A 120 3.17 -4.53 -3.62
C SER A 120 4.58 -5.11 -3.64
N MET A 121 4.75 -6.32 -3.15
CA MET A 121 6.04 -7.01 -3.14
C MET A 121 5.88 -8.52 -3.32
N SER A 122 6.92 -9.13 -3.87
CA SER A 122 7.15 -10.57 -3.83
C SER A 122 8.61 -10.83 -3.50
N SER A 123 8.81 -11.82 -2.64
CA SER A 123 10.13 -12.38 -2.39
C SER A 123 10.07 -13.90 -2.44
N TRP A 124 11.18 -14.49 -2.89
CA TRP A 124 11.40 -15.92 -2.86
C TRP A 124 12.80 -16.18 -2.29
N GLY A 125 12.90 -17.12 -1.36
CA GLY A 125 14.19 -17.51 -0.76
C GLY A 125 14.92 -16.38 0.00
N GLY A 126 14.20 -15.36 0.47
CA GLY A 126 14.79 -14.20 1.15
C GLY A 126 15.31 -13.11 0.20
N THR A 127 15.09 -13.25 -1.10
CA THR A 127 15.44 -12.25 -2.12
C THR A 127 14.19 -11.69 -2.79
N LEU A 128 14.21 -10.41 -3.14
CA LEU A 128 13.08 -9.74 -3.82
C LEU A 128 12.98 -10.19 -5.28
N ASP A 129 11.80 -10.64 -5.68
CA ASP A 129 11.41 -10.74 -7.09
C ASP A 129 11.01 -9.35 -7.60
N TYR A 130 10.25 -8.61 -6.78
CA TYR A 130 9.93 -7.19 -6.96
C TYR A 130 9.50 -6.55 -5.64
N GLU A 131 9.68 -5.24 -5.51
CA GLU A 131 9.10 -4.43 -4.45
C GLU A 131 8.79 -3.04 -5.00
N LEU A 132 7.51 -2.65 -4.96
CA LEU A 132 7.00 -1.42 -5.56
C LEU A 132 6.16 -0.63 -4.56
N SER A 133 6.42 0.67 -4.49
CA SER A 133 5.61 1.65 -3.75
C SER A 133 5.15 2.76 -4.67
N PHE A 134 3.84 2.84 -4.88
CA PHE A 134 3.19 3.92 -5.59
C PHE A 134 2.62 4.92 -4.59
N LEU A 135 3.24 6.09 -4.50
CA LEU A 135 2.83 7.17 -3.63
C LEU A 135 2.08 8.24 -4.42
N TYR A 136 0.88 8.60 -3.96
CA TYR A 136 0.00 9.57 -4.58
C TYR A 136 -0.10 10.82 -3.71
N GLN A 137 0.52 11.93 -4.14
CA GLN A 137 0.62 13.19 -3.40
C GLN A 137 0.87 14.43 -4.29
N PRO A 138 -0.15 15.11 -4.84
CA PRO A 138 -1.29 14.63 -5.62
C PRO A 138 -0.91 14.07 -7.01
N GLU A 139 0.38 13.97 -7.31
CA GLU A 139 0.95 13.26 -8.46
C GLU A 139 1.41 11.86 -8.04
N GLU A 140 1.59 10.97 -9.02
CA GLU A 140 2.16 9.64 -8.78
C GLU A 140 3.69 9.71 -8.69
N ARG A 141 4.24 9.01 -7.70
CA ARG A 141 5.66 8.69 -7.60
C ARG A 141 5.82 7.19 -7.41
N LEU A 142 6.74 6.59 -8.15
CA LEU A 142 7.09 5.19 -8.02
C LEU A 142 8.46 5.03 -7.39
N PHE A 143 8.51 4.24 -6.33
CA PHE A 143 9.75 3.71 -5.76
C PHE A 143 9.84 2.22 -6.04
N SER A 144 11.03 1.75 -6.40
CA SER A 144 11.35 0.35 -6.64
C SER A 144 12.61 -0.02 -5.87
N SER A 145 12.64 -1.19 -5.25
CA SER A 145 13.87 -1.74 -4.67
C SER A 145 14.62 -2.61 -5.69
N PRO A 146 15.96 -2.74 -5.57
CA PRO A 146 16.73 -3.64 -6.41
C PRO A 146 16.23 -5.09 -6.27
N THR A 147 16.06 -5.75 -7.40
CA THR A 147 15.68 -7.16 -7.45
C THR A 147 16.91 -8.06 -7.55
N HIS A 148 16.76 -9.37 -7.28
CA HIS A 148 17.86 -10.31 -7.46
C HIS A 148 18.31 -10.50 -8.92
N PHE A 149 17.57 -9.94 -9.88
CA PHE A 149 17.91 -9.92 -11.29
C PHE A 149 18.79 -8.72 -11.69
N GLU A 150 19.05 -7.80 -10.77
CA GLU A 150 19.73 -6.54 -11.05
C GLU A 150 21.04 -6.41 -10.25
N PRO A 151 22.07 -5.75 -10.84
CA PRO A 151 23.25 -5.38 -10.08
C PRO A 151 22.89 -4.35 -9.01
N VAL A 152 23.20 -4.65 -7.75
CA VAL A 152 23.02 -3.74 -6.63
C VAL A 152 24.20 -2.77 -6.57
N ASP A 153 23.91 -1.47 -6.64
CA ASP A 153 24.88 -0.43 -6.34
C ASP A 153 24.93 -0.25 -4.81
N PRO A 154 26.05 -0.62 -4.14
CA PRO A 154 26.13 -0.57 -2.68
C PRO A 154 26.04 0.86 -2.12
N ASP A 155 26.29 1.88 -2.94
CA ASP A 155 26.20 3.29 -2.55
C ASP A 155 24.77 3.84 -2.68
N LYS A 156 23.86 3.08 -3.31
CA LYS A 156 22.44 3.43 -3.43
C LYS A 156 21.59 2.60 -2.49
N HIS A 157 21.04 3.26 -1.48
CA HIS A 157 20.05 2.67 -0.57
C HIS A 157 18.64 2.85 -1.12
N GLU A 158 18.30 2.10 -2.16
CA GLU A 158 16.95 2.08 -2.73
C GLU A 158 16.07 1.09 -1.96
N ASN A 159 15.07 1.60 -1.25
CA ASN A 159 14.10 0.79 -0.51
C ASN A 159 12.69 1.35 -0.69
N ALA A 160 11.93 0.73 -1.58
CA ALA A 160 10.59 1.15 -1.94
C ALA A 160 9.64 1.19 -0.73
N LEU A 161 9.71 0.22 0.19
CA LEU A 161 8.87 0.23 1.38
C LEU A 161 9.15 1.45 2.26
N ILE A 162 10.41 1.72 2.59
CA ILE A 162 10.79 2.85 3.44
C ILE A 162 10.40 4.18 2.78
N GLU A 163 10.76 4.37 1.51
CA GLU A 163 10.46 5.59 0.74
C GLU A 163 8.95 5.85 0.66
N GLY A 164 8.17 4.81 0.33
CA GLY A 164 6.71 4.90 0.24
C GLY A 164 6.06 5.22 1.58
N LEU A 165 6.49 4.55 2.66
CA LEU A 165 6.00 4.78 4.02
C LEU A 165 6.32 6.17 4.54
N ALA A 166 7.51 6.69 4.23
CA ALA A 166 7.91 8.05 4.57
C ALA A 166 6.95 9.08 3.96
N GLY A 167 6.50 8.83 2.73
CA GLY A 167 5.47 9.64 2.07
C GLY A 167 4.21 9.77 2.92
N ILE A 168 3.73 8.70 3.55
CA ILE A 168 2.52 8.72 4.38
C ILE A 168 2.79 9.03 5.87
N GLY A 169 3.98 9.54 6.21
CA GLY A 169 4.33 9.97 7.57
C GLY A 169 4.82 8.86 8.50
N ILE A 170 5.25 7.72 7.96
CA ILE A 170 5.81 6.60 8.72
C ILE A 170 7.34 6.57 8.53
N THR A 171 8.05 6.53 9.64
CA THR A 171 9.49 6.38 9.76
C THR A 171 9.79 4.99 10.31
N THR A 172 10.50 4.19 9.53
CA THR A 172 10.96 2.85 9.91
C THR A 172 12.38 2.61 9.40
N LEU A 173 13.10 1.67 10.02
CA LEU A 173 14.44 1.23 9.63
C LEU A 173 14.44 0.05 8.64
N GLY A 174 13.29 -0.28 8.04
CA GLY A 174 13.15 -1.36 7.06
C GLY A 174 12.20 -2.48 7.46
N TYR A 175 11.44 -2.31 8.55
CA TYR A 175 10.39 -3.25 8.93
C TYR A 175 9.08 -2.52 9.21
N PHE A 176 8.01 -2.97 8.57
CA PHE A 176 6.67 -2.41 8.77
C PHE A 176 5.70 -3.54 9.12
N ALA A 177 5.50 -3.84 10.41
CA ALA A 177 4.64 -4.94 10.87
C ALA A 177 3.32 -5.11 10.08
N PRO A 178 2.57 -4.04 9.75
CA PRO A 178 1.34 -4.16 8.95
C PRO A 178 1.54 -4.49 7.45
N HIS A 179 2.76 -4.80 6.98
CA HIS A 179 2.98 -5.46 5.68
C HIS A 179 2.81 -6.98 5.77
N GLU A 180 2.99 -7.56 6.96
CA GLU A 180 2.96 -9.01 7.16
C GLU A 180 1.52 -9.56 7.14
N ARG A 181 1.39 -10.83 6.76
CA ARG A 181 0.10 -11.53 6.86
C ARG A 181 -0.20 -12.03 8.26
N SER A 182 0.83 -12.34 9.03
CA SER A 182 0.73 -12.79 10.42
C SER A 182 0.45 -11.66 11.41
N PHE A 183 0.45 -10.39 10.96
CA PHE A 183 0.03 -9.26 11.78
C PHE A 183 -1.41 -9.49 12.27
N GLU A 184 -1.72 -9.04 13.50
CA GLU A 184 -2.99 -9.30 14.18
C GLU A 184 -4.14 -8.43 13.62
N TRP A 185 -4.43 -8.58 12.33
CA TRP A 185 -5.37 -7.75 11.57
C TRP A 185 -6.75 -7.62 12.21
N ASP A 186 -7.26 -8.71 12.80
CA ASP A 186 -8.60 -8.72 13.40
C ASP A 186 -8.76 -7.73 14.56
N ARG A 187 -7.67 -7.39 15.27
CA ARG A 187 -7.70 -6.37 16.34
C ARG A 187 -7.99 -4.96 15.83
N TYR A 188 -7.70 -4.71 14.54
CA TYR A 188 -7.74 -3.40 13.93
C TYR A 188 -8.84 -3.27 12.87
N ARG A 189 -9.73 -4.25 12.74
CA ARG A 189 -10.77 -4.23 11.70
C ARG A 189 -11.68 -3.02 11.88
N LEU A 190 -11.88 -2.26 10.80
CA LEU A 190 -12.77 -1.11 10.81
C LEU A 190 -14.23 -1.60 10.78
N VAL A 191 -14.90 -1.58 11.93
CA VAL A 191 -16.34 -1.81 12.03
C VAL A 191 -17.12 -0.53 11.73
N GLY A 192 -18.24 -0.68 11.01
CA GLY A 192 -19.13 0.41 10.58
C GLY A 192 -19.92 1.03 11.71
#